data_AF-A0A3N5FV88-F1
#
_entry.id   AF-A0A3N5FV88-F1
#
_cell.length_a   1.000
_cell.length_b   1.000
_cell.length_c   1.000
_cell.angle_alpha   90.00
_cell.angle_beta   90.00
_cell.angle_gamma   90.00
#
_symmetry.space_group_name_H-M   'P 1'
#
loop_
_entity.id
_entity.type
_entity.pdbx_description
1 polymer ?
#
loop_
_entity_poly.entity_id
_entity_poly.type
_entity_poly.pdbx_seq_one_letter_code
_entity_poly.pdbx_strand_id
1 'polypeptide(L)'
;MDQERKPNLKVGVDWIPVEIVSEPYVVMTIRGFAPVVDVKAPQGEFILYVSSKSMSDGLVPLLEKTDGKFNGLKIRLKKESEDKMAKYIVEKQA
;
A
#
# COMPACT_ATOMS: atom_id res chain seq x y z
N MET A 1 18.34 19.07 -0.43
CA MET A 1 17.45 18.56 0.62
C MET A 1 17.19 17.11 0.29
N ASP A 2 18.00 16.19 0.84
CA ASP A 2 17.72 14.77 0.74
C ASP A 2 16.53 14.49 1.67
N GLN A 3 15.33 14.44 1.10
CA GLN A 3 14.20 13.88 1.84
C GLN A 3 14.54 12.41 2.09
N GLU A 4 14.73 12.04 3.36
CA GLU A 4 14.84 10.65 3.79
C GLU A 4 13.67 9.86 3.19
N ARG A 5 13.95 9.03 2.19
CA ARG A 5 12.92 8.23 1.55
C ARG A 5 12.53 7.13 2.52
N LYS A 6 11.26 7.11 2.94
CA LYS A 6 10.71 6.00 3.72
C LYS A 6 10.98 4.68 2.99
N PRO A 7 11.38 3.62 3.72
CA PRO A 7 11.63 2.32 3.12
C PRO A 7 10.35 1.76 2.50
N ASN A 8 10.52 0.84 1.57
CA ASN A 8 9.40 0.22 0.87
C ASN A 8 8.84 -0.95 1.68
N LEU A 9 7.52 -1.01 1.91
CA LEU A 9 6.91 -2.11 2.65
C LEU A 9 7.06 -3.42 1.86
N LYS A 10 7.68 -4.42 2.49
CA LYS A 10 7.81 -5.77 1.91
C LYS A 10 6.61 -6.61 2.33
N VAL A 11 5.81 -7.01 1.34
CA VAL A 11 4.61 -7.80 1.56
C VAL A 11 4.89 -9.25 1.18
N GLY A 12 4.77 -10.15 2.15
CA GLY A 12 4.87 -11.60 1.98
C GLY A 12 3.50 -12.27 1.93
N VAL A 13 3.46 -13.56 2.24
CA VAL A 13 2.21 -14.36 2.31
C VAL A 13 1.47 -14.19 3.64
N ASP A 14 2.11 -13.60 4.64
CA ASP A 14 1.50 -13.30 5.93
C ASP A 14 0.73 -11.98 5.89
N TRP A 15 -0.35 -11.91 6.67
CA TRP A 15 -1.14 -10.70 6.82
C TRP A 15 -0.35 -9.62 7.55
N ILE A 16 -0.23 -8.45 6.93
CA ILE A 16 0.34 -7.26 7.52
C ILE A 16 -0.80 -6.24 7.70
N PRO A 17 -1.17 -5.86 8.94
CA PRO A 17 -2.07 -4.75 9.15
C PRO A 17 -1.34 -3.44 8.83
N VAL A 18 -2.00 -2.54 8.10
CA VAL A 18 -1.46 -1.22 7.79
C VAL A 18 -2.54 -0.15 7.88
N GLU A 19 -2.14 1.03 8.32
CA GLU A 19 -2.93 2.25 8.24
C GLU A 19 -2.32 3.16 7.17
N ILE A 20 -3.11 3.56 6.18
CA ILE A 20 -2.69 4.54 5.18
C ILE A 20 -2.74 5.92 5.83
N VAL A 21 -1.63 6.66 5.78
CA VAL A 21 -1.47 7.96 6.46
C VAL A 21 -1.20 9.13 5.51
N SER A 22 -1.35 8.91 4.20
CA SER A 22 -1.30 9.96 3.18
C SER A 22 -2.30 9.69 2.06
N GLU A 23 -2.58 10.72 1.26
CA GLU A 23 -3.15 10.52 -0.06
C GLU A 23 -2.09 9.98 -1.04
N PRO A 24 -2.48 9.40 -2.20
CA PRO A 24 -1.54 8.93 -3.20
C PRO A 24 -0.68 10.06 -3.77
N TYR A 25 0.63 9.82 -3.86
CA TYR A 25 1.59 10.70 -4.50
C TYR A 25 2.57 9.90 -5.36
N VAL A 26 3.40 10.58 -6.15
CA VAL A 26 4.37 9.92 -7.05
C VAL A 26 5.79 10.01 -6.52
N VAL A 27 6.54 8.93 -6.65
CA VAL A 27 7.97 8.88 -6.37
C VAL A 27 8.76 8.53 -7.63
N MET A 28 9.97 9.06 -7.72
CA MET A 28 10.92 8.72 -8.79
C MET A 28 11.64 7.41 -8.47
N THR A 29 11.50 6.42 -9.34
CA THR A 29 12.18 5.12 -9.28
C THR A 29 13.12 4.93 -10.49
N ILE A 30 13.91 3.86 -10.50
CA ILE A 30 14.75 3.51 -11.66
C ILE A 30 13.92 3.22 -12.93
N ARG A 31 12.62 2.92 -12.80
CA ARG A 31 11.70 2.64 -13.91
C ARG A 31 10.79 3.83 -14.23
N GLY A 32 11.12 5.03 -13.73
CA GLY A 32 10.29 6.22 -13.84
C GLY A 32 9.40 6.45 -12.63
N PHE A 33 8.30 7.17 -12.82
CA PHE A 33 7.38 7.54 -11.74
C PHE A 33 6.48 6.38 -11.31
N ALA A 34 6.33 6.21 -10.00
CA ALA A 34 5.42 5.21 -9.43
C ALA A 34 4.51 5.84 -8.37
N PRO A 35 3.19 5.55 -8.38
CA PRO A 35 2.27 5.99 -7.35
C PRO A 35 2.45 5.18 -6.07
N VAL A 36 2.53 5.88 -4.94
CA VAL A 36 2.68 5.31 -3.60
C VAL A 36 1.78 6.04 -2.60
N VAL A 37 1.57 5.41 -1.45
CA VAL A 37 1.02 6.03 -0.25
C VAL A 37 1.96 5.78 0.92
N ASP A 38 1.96 6.67 1.90
CA ASP A 38 2.60 6.41 3.18
C ASP A 38 1.70 5.50 4.03
N VAL A 39 2.32 4.51 4.67
CA VAL A 39 1.63 3.57 5.56
C VAL A 39 2.37 3.41 6.88
N LYS A 40 1.59 3.20 7.94
CA LYS A 40 2.06 2.71 9.23
C LYS A 40 1.78 1.22 9.33
N ALA A 41 2.81 0.44 9.59
CA ALA A 41 2.74 -0.99 9.87
C ALA A 41 3.34 -1.27 11.26
N PRO A 42 3.13 -2.46 11.86
CA PRO A 42 3.77 -2.81 13.13
C PRO A 42 5.30 -2.67 13.13
N GLN A 43 5.91 -2.81 11.95
CA GLN A 43 7.36 -2.74 11.77
C GLN A 43 7.89 -1.30 11.57
N GLY A 44 7.02 -0.29 11.50
CA GLY A 44 7.41 1.11 11.28
C GLY A 44 6.63 1.84 10.18
N GLU A 45 7.19 2.95 9.70
CA GLU A 45 6.63 3.73 8.60
C GLU A 45 7.28 3.39 7.26
N PHE A 46 6.44 3.21 6.24
CA PHE A 46 6.88 2.77 4.91
C PHE A 46 6.15 3.54 3.81
N ILE A 47 6.67 3.46 2.59
CA ILE A 47 5.87 3.65 1.38
C ILE A 47 5.26 2.31 0.95
N LEU A 48 4.05 2.37 0.40
CA LEU A 48 3.37 1.25 -0.23
C LEU A 48 3.03 1.61 -1.68
N TYR A 49 3.46 0.76 -2.62
CA TYR A 49 3.14 0.92 -4.03
C TYR A 49 1.71 0.48 -4.30
N VAL A 50 0.93 1.33 -4.96
CA VAL A 50 -0.50 1.09 -5.23
C VAL A 50 -0.81 0.92 -6.72
N SER A 51 0.23 0.71 -7.54
CA SER A 51 0.11 0.64 -9.00
C SER A 51 -0.36 -0.71 -9.55
N SER A 52 -0.35 -1.77 -8.74
CA SER A 52 -0.75 -3.10 -9.22
C SER A 52 -2.28 -3.19 -9.30
N LYS A 53 -2.80 -3.89 -10.33
CA LYS A 53 -4.24 -4.06 -10.51
C LYS A 53 -4.90 -4.70 -9.28
N SER A 54 -4.28 -5.71 -8.67
CA SER A 54 -4.81 -6.37 -7.48
C SER A 54 -4.88 -5.46 -6.24
N MET A 55 -3.94 -4.51 -6.09
CA MET A 55 -4.04 -3.48 -5.05
C MET A 55 -5.21 -2.54 -5.33
N SER A 56 -5.34 -2.03 -6.55
CA SER A 56 -6.45 -1.14 -6.92
C SER A 56 -7.81 -1.82 -6.76
N ASP A 57 -7.96 -3.05 -7.25
CA ASP A 57 -9.21 -3.82 -7.16
C ASP A 57 -9.63 -4.04 -5.69
N GLY A 58 -8.67 -4.19 -4.77
CA GLY A 58 -8.94 -4.33 -3.33
C GLY A 58 -9.17 -3.02 -2.58
N LEU A 59 -8.58 -1.91 -3.03
CA LEU A 59 -8.71 -0.59 -2.39
C LEU A 59 -9.97 0.17 -2.82
N VAL A 60 -10.36 0.10 -4.10
CA VAL A 60 -11.49 0.87 -4.65
C VAL A 60 -12.79 0.67 -3.85
N PRO A 61 -13.22 -0.56 -3.49
CA PRO A 61 -14.42 -0.76 -2.68
C PRO A 61 -14.34 -0.17 -1.26
N LEU A 62 -13.12 0.05 -0.74
CA LEU A 62 -12.90 0.68 0.56
C LEU A 62 -12.99 2.20 0.47
N LEU A 63 -12.54 2.77 -0.67
CA LEU A 63 -12.57 4.21 -0.95
C LEU A 63 -13.99 4.74 -1.18
N GLU A 64 -14.89 3.92 -1.74
CA GLU A 64 -16.30 4.28 -1.88
C GLU A 64 -16.96 4.60 -0.53
N LYS A 65 -16.42 4.04 0.57
CA LYS A 65 -16.90 4.27 1.94
C LYS A 65 -16.25 5.50 2.60
N THR A 66 -15.21 6.06 2.00
CA THR A 66 -14.44 7.19 2.53
C THR A 66 -14.44 8.41 1.61
N ASP A 67 -15.40 8.49 0.67
CA ASP A 67 -15.49 9.59 -0.31
C ASP A 67 -14.19 9.74 -1.14
N GLY A 68 -13.57 8.61 -1.49
CA GLY A 68 -12.35 8.58 -2.29
C GLY A 68 -11.05 8.84 -1.52
N LYS A 69 -11.09 9.06 -0.20
CA LYS A 69 -9.90 9.38 0.60
C LYS A 69 -9.14 8.14 1.04
N PHE A 70 -7.83 8.15 0.81
CA PHE A 70 -6.93 7.08 1.25
C PHE A 70 -6.51 7.25 2.71
N ASN A 71 -6.29 8.49 3.14
CA ASN A 71 -5.79 8.76 4.48
C ASN A 71 -6.77 8.28 5.56
N GLY A 72 -6.26 7.52 6.53
CA GLY A 72 -7.02 6.89 7.61
C GLY A 72 -7.60 5.51 7.27
N LEU A 73 -7.42 4.99 6.04
CA LEU A 73 -7.84 3.63 5.72
C LEU A 73 -6.99 2.60 6.49
N LYS A 74 -7.67 1.76 7.27
CA LYS A 74 -7.07 0.62 7.97
C LYS A 74 -7.38 -0.65 7.21
N ILE A 75 -6.34 -1.28 6.70
CA ILE A 75 -6.42 -2.48 5.86
C ILE A 75 -5.45 -3.53 6.38
N ARG A 76 -5.65 -4.78 5.99
CA ARG A 76 -4.62 -5.81 6.03
C ARG A 76 -4.32 -6.24 4.62
N LEU A 77 -3.04 -6.50 4.33
CA LEU A 77 -2.63 -7.02 3.04
C LEU A 77 -1.65 -8.19 3.16
N LYS A 78 -1.70 -9.06 2.16
CA LYS A 78 -0.74 -10.13 1.92
C LYS A 78 -0.63 -10.43 0.43
N LYS A 79 0.28 -11.31 0.04
CA LYS A 79 0.30 -11.94 -1.27
C LYS A 79 -0.50 -13.25 -1.25
N GLU A 80 -1.08 -13.61 -2.39
CA GLU A 80 -1.78 -14.88 -2.57
C GLU A 80 -0.84 -16.09 -2.50
N SER A 81 0.45 -15.92 -2.84
CA SER A 81 1.49 -16.95 -2.79
C SER A 81 2.89 -16.35 -2.74
N GLU A 82 3.92 -17.20 -2.59
CA GLU A 82 5.33 -16.80 -2.60
C GLU A 82 5.86 -16.39 -3.98
N ASP A 83 5.10 -16.65 -5.06
CA ASP A 83 5.49 -16.27 -6.41
C ASP A 83 5.76 -14.76 -6.48
N LYS A 84 6.85 -14.34 -7.13
CA LYS A 84 7.26 -12.93 -7.19
C LYS A 84 6.15 -12.02 -7.74
N MET A 85 5.37 -12.51 -8.70
CA MET A 85 4.28 -11.80 -9.39
C MET A 85 2.89 -12.12 -8.80
N ALA A 86 2.81 -12.86 -7.70
CA ALA A 86 1.56 -13.19 -7.03
C ALA A 86 0.78 -11.90 -6.69
N LYS A 87 -0.55 -11.96 -6.85
CA LYS A 87 -1.45 -10.84 -6.57
C LYS A 87 -1.46 -10.48 -5.09
N TYR A 88 -1.76 -9.21 -4.83
CA TYR A 88 -2.09 -8.75 -3.50
C TYR A 88 -3.52 -9.11 -3.15
N ILE A 89 -3.75 -9.47 -1.89
CA ILE A 89 -5.06 -9.59 -1.28
C ILE A 89 -5.15 -8.45 -0.27
N VAL A 90 -6.17 -7.60 -0.41
CA VAL A 90 -6.40 -6.43 0.44
C VAL A 90 -7.77 -6.57 1.07
N GLU A 91 -7.83 -6.43 2.38
CA GLU A 91 -9.07 -6.50 3.14
C GLU A 91 -9.15 -5.36 4.14
N LYS A 92 -10.37 -4.92 4.47
CA LYS A 92 -10.57 -3.95 5.56
C LYS A 92 -10.13 -4.57 6.89
N GLN A 93 -9.41 -3.80 7.70
CA GLN A 93 -9.16 -4.18 9.08
C GLN A 93 -10.45 -3.94 9.89
N ALA A 94 -10.94 -4.99 10.56
CA ALA A 94 -12.11 -4.94 11.43
C ALA A 94 -11.82 -4.18 12.73
#